data_AF-A0A8T7JUV3-F1
#
_entry.id   AF-A0A8T7JUV3-F1
#
_cell.length_a   1.000
_cell.length_b   1.000
_cell.length_c   1.000
_cell.angle_alpha   90.00
_cell.angle_beta   90.00
_cell.angle_gamma   90.00
#
_symmetry.space_group_name_H-M   'P 1'
#
loop_
_entity.id
_entity.type
_entity.pdbx_description
1 polymer ?
#
loop_
_entity_poly.entity_id
_entity_poly.type
_entity_poly.pdbx_seq_one_letter_code
_entity_poly.pdbx_strand_id
1 'polypeptide(L)' 'MGSQIVAIFCVCDDILKGLHHHKDSQCKMSDAEVMTTSILAAAFFGGNMERARTFLKEQGYIPSMLDTSRFNRRQH' A
#
# COMPACT_ATOMS: atom_id res chain seq x y z
N MET A 1 -2.76 12.65 -10.03
CA MET A 1 -2.67 11.24 -9.61
C MET A 1 -1.45 10.96 -8.72
N GLY A 2 -0.21 11.21 -9.15
CA GLY A 2 0.98 10.93 -8.32
C GLY A 2 0.97 11.62 -6.95
N SER A 3 0.58 12.90 -6.89
CA SER A 3 0.45 13.64 -5.63
C SER A 3 -0.59 13.05 -4.67
N GLN A 4 -1.67 12.46 -5.18
CA GLN A 4 -2.71 11.82 -4.34
C GLN A 4 -2.18 10.51 -3.74
N ILE A 5 -1.42 9.73 -4.50
CA ILE A 5 -0.79 8.48 -4.02
C ILE A 5 0.18 8.79 -2.88
N VAL A 6 1.04 9.80 -3.09
CA VAL A 6 1.99 10.24 -2.06
C VAL A 6 1.27 10.79 -0.84
N ALA A 7 0.21 11.58 -1.02
CA ALA A 7 -0.58 12.10 0.10
C ALA A 7 -1.25 10.98 0.91
N ILE A 8 -1.87 9.98 0.26
CA ILE A 8 -2.47 8.82 0.93
C ILE A 8 -1.40 8.05 1.70
N PHE A 9 -0.23 7.83 1.08
CA PHE A 9 0.89 7.16 1.74
C PHE A 9 1.37 7.92 2.98
N CYS A 10 1.58 9.23 2.88
CA CYS A 10 1.98 10.05 4.03
C CYS A 10 0.96 9.97 5.16
N VAL A 11 -0.33 10.09 4.85
CA VAL A 11 -1.40 9.98 5.87
C VAL A 11 -1.38 8.60 6.53
N CYS A 12 -1.26 7.51 5.77
CA CYS A 12 -1.16 6.16 6.33
C CYS A 12 0.09 5.97 7.19
N ASP A 13 1.23 6.50 6.76
CA ASP A 13 2.50 6.40 7.49
C ASP A 13 2.48 7.19 8.80
N ASP A 14 1.91 8.40 8.80
CA ASP A 14 1.72 9.22 10.01
C ASP A 14 0.74 8.58 11.00
N ILE A 15 -0.36 7.99 10.52
CA ILE A 15 -1.29 7.25 11.38
C ILE A 15 -0.58 6.07 12.05
N LEU A 16 0.18 5.28 11.27
CA LEU A 16 0.92 4.13 11.81
C LEU A 16 2.01 4.55 12.80
N LYS A 17 2.71 5.66 12.54
CA LYS A 17 3.67 6.26 13.49
C LYS A 17 2.97 6.73 14.76
N GLY A 18 1.83 7.39 14.65
CA GLY A 18 1.03 7.85 15.79
C GLY A 18 0.47 6.71 16.64
N LEU A 19 0.20 5.55 16.03
CA LEU A 19 -0.20 4.32 16.72
C LEU A 19 0.98 3.55 17.35
N HIS A 20 2.20 4.09 17.27
CA HIS A 20 3.43 3.42 17.74
C HIS A 20 3.61 2.02 17.10
N HIS A 21 3.15 1.85 15.86
CA HIS A 21 3.25 0.57 15.17
C HIS A 21 4.72 0.26 14.85
N HIS A 22 5.25 -0.80 15.47
CA HIS A 22 6.63 -1.21 15.25
C HIS A 22 6.75 -1.87 13.87
N LYS A 23 7.35 -1.17 12.91
CA LYS A 23 7.66 -1.76 11.60
C LYS A 23 8.67 -2.88 11.77
N ASP A 24 8.27 -4.09 11.40
CA ASP A 24 9.18 -5.23 11.34
C ASP A 24 10.16 -5.04 10.17
N SER A 25 11.47 -5.01 10.45
CA SER A 25 12.51 -4.80 9.42
C SER A 25 12.59 -5.93 8.38
N GLN A 26 11.98 -7.09 8.61
CA GLN A 26 11.92 -8.19 7.64
C GLN A 26 10.77 -8.01 6.63
N CYS A 27 9.85 -7.06 6.87
CA CYS A 27 8.75 -6.81 5.97
C CYS A 27 9.22 -6.12 4.67
N LYS A 28 9.09 -6.83 3.55
CA LYS A 28 9.40 -6.30 2.21
C LYS A 28 8.51 -5.15 1.76
N MET A 29 7.30 -5.08 2.31
CA MET A 29 6.29 -4.07 2.05
C MET A 29 5.74 -3.62 3.40
N SER A 30 5.80 -2.32 3.67
CA SER A 30 5.33 -1.70 4.91
C SER A 30 3.81 -1.70 4.99
N ASP A 31 3.26 -1.73 6.20
CA ASP A 31 1.80 -1.67 6.39
C ASP A 31 1.20 -0.39 5.78
N ALA A 32 1.94 0.73 5.77
CA ALA A 32 1.55 1.96 5.09
C ALA A 32 1.33 1.77 3.58
N GLU A 33 2.22 1.02 2.91
CA GLU A 33 2.11 0.71 1.48
C GLU A 33 0.93 -0.22 1.20
N VAL A 34 0.69 -1.17 2.13
CA VAL A 34 -0.44 -2.11 2.06
C VAL A 34 -1.76 -1.35 2.17
N MET A 35 -1.89 -0.46 3.16
CA MET A 35 -3.07 0.39 3.34
C MET A 35 -3.28 1.32 2.15
N THR A 36 -2.21 1.96 1.65
CA THR A 36 -2.26 2.86 0.49
C THR A 36 -2.79 2.12 -0.75
N THR A 37 -2.32 0.89 -0.97
CA THR A 37 -2.77 0.05 -2.10
C THR A 37 -4.26 -0.25 -2.00
N SER A 38 -4.77 -0.58 -0.81
CA SER A 38 -6.20 -0.84 -0.58
C SER A 38 -7.07 0.38 -0.81
N ILE A 39 -6.63 1.53 -0.29
CA ILE A 39 -7.34 2.81 -0.46
C ILE A 39 -7.35 3.19 -1.95
N LEU A 40 -6.24 3.02 -2.65
CA LEU A 40 -6.16 3.29 -4.08
C LEU A 40 -7.06 2.35 -4.89
N ALA A 41 -7.11 1.07 -4.52
CA ALA A 41 -8.00 0.09 -5.12
C ALA A 41 -9.46 0.51 -4.99
N ALA A 42 -9.88 0.90 -3.78
CA ALA A 42 -11.24 1.36 -3.51
C ALA A 42 -11.56 2.68 -4.25
N ALA A 43 -10.64 3.64 -4.26
CA ALA A 43 -10.87 4.97 -4.81
C ALA A 43 -10.84 5.03 -6.35
N PHE A 44 -9.93 4.29 -7.00
CA PHE A 44 -9.66 4.45 -8.44
C PHE A 44 -9.90 3.18 -9.27
N PHE A 45 -9.94 2.00 -8.65
CA PHE A 45 -10.07 0.72 -9.36
C PHE A 45 -11.36 -0.04 -9.00
N GLY A 46 -12.32 0.62 -8.33
CA GLY A 46 -13.60 0.01 -7.95
C GLY A 46 -13.45 -1.17 -6.99
N GLY A 47 -12.43 -1.16 -6.14
CA GLY A 47 -12.08 -2.26 -5.23
C GLY A 47 -11.20 -3.35 -5.84
N ASN A 48 -10.77 -3.22 -7.10
CA ASN A 48 -9.87 -4.20 -7.71
C ASN A 48 -8.43 -4.02 -7.22
N MET A 49 -8.08 -4.78 -6.19
CA MET A 49 -6.75 -4.75 -5.56
C MET A 49 -5.63 -5.20 -6.50
N GLU A 50 -5.88 -6.14 -7.40
CA GLU A 50 -4.87 -6.61 -8.36
C GLU A 50 -4.48 -5.53 -9.35
N ARG A 51 -5.47 -4.77 -9.87
CA ARG A 51 -5.20 -3.63 -10.76
C ARG A 51 -4.44 -2.52 -10.06
N ALA A 52 -4.82 -2.19 -8.83
CA ALA A 52 -4.12 -1.18 -8.03
C ALA A 52 -2.66 -1.58 -7.74
N ARG A 53 -2.45 -2.85 -7.38
CA ARG A 53 -1.12 -3.43 -7.12
C ARG A 53 -0.24 -3.38 -8.37
N THR A 54 -0.75 -3.84 -9.50
CA THR A 54 -0.01 -3.83 -10.77
C THR A 54 0.34 -2.40 -11.18
N PHE A 55 -0.62 -1.48 -11.07
CA PHE A 55 -0.40 -0.07 -11.36
C PHE A 55 0.70 0.54 -10.47
N LEU A 56 0.65 0.33 -9.15
CA LEU A 56 1.65 0.87 -8.22
C LEU A 56 3.05 0.29 -8.44
N LYS A 57 3.13 -0.96 -8.89
CA LYS A 57 4.39 -1.62 -9.28
C LYS A 57 4.94 -1.05 -10.59
N GLU A 58 4.10 -0.91 -11.62
CA GLU A 58 4.49 -0.38 -12.93
C GLU A 58 4.92 1.09 -12.86
N GLN A 59 4.27 1.89 -12.01
CA GLN A 59 4.63 3.28 -11.78
C GLN A 59 5.85 3.46 -10.87
N GLY A 60 6.38 2.38 -10.30
CA GLY A 60 7.57 2.42 -9.45
C GLY A 60 7.37 3.04 -8.06
N TYR A 61 6.12 3.28 -7.62
CA TYR A 61 5.85 3.80 -6.28
C TYR A 61 6.19 2.79 -5.19
N ILE A 62 5.95 1.50 -5.44
CA ILE A 62 6.24 0.41 -4.51
C ILE A 62 7.05 -0.66 -5.28
N PRO A 63 8.39 -0.53 -5.31
CA PRO A 63 9.24 -1.46 -6.06
C PRO A 63 9.24 -2.87 -5.45
N SER A 64 9.07 -2.97 -4.13
CA SER A 64 9.05 -4.22 -3.37
C SER A 64 7.63 -4.83 -3.24
N MET A 65 6.78 -4.64 -4.25
CA MET A 65 5.39 -5.08 -4.23
C MET A 65 5.27 -6.60 -4.01
N LEU A 66 4.53 -7.00 -2.97
CA LEU A 66 4.27 -8.41 -2.65
C LEU A 66 3.48 -9.10 -3.76
N ASP A 67 3.53 -10.43 -3.82
CA ASP A 67 2.70 -11.22 -4.75
C ASP A 67 1.20 -11.19 -4.37
N THR A 68 0.26 -11.43 -5.29
CA THR A 68 -1.19 -11.35 -5.02
C THR A 68 -1.57 -12.19 -3.81
N SER A 69 -1.06 -13.42 -3.71
CA SER A 69 -1.30 -14.30 -2.55
C SER A 69 -0.72 -13.73 -1.25
N ARG A 70 0.48 -13.14 -1.29
CA ARG A 70 1.13 -12.55 -0.10
C ARG A 70 0.44 -11.26 0.34
N PHE A 71 0.00 -10.45 -0.62
CA PHE A 71 -0.74 -9.22 -0.38
C PHE A 71 -2.09 -9.52 0.28
N ASN A 72 -2.83 -10.53 -0.22
CA ASN A 72 -4.10 -10.93 0.39
C ASN A 72 -3.94 -11.39 1.85
N ARG A 73 -2.82 -12.06 2.19
CA ARG A 73 -2.52 -12.42 3.60
C ARG A 73 -2.16 -11.23 4.49
N ARG A 74 -1.80 -10.08 3.92
CA ARG A 74 -1.54 -8.84 4.67
C ARG A 74 -2.80 -7.98 4.83
N GLN A 75 -3.81 -8.22 3.99
CA GLN A 75 -5.11 -7.56 4.07
C GLN A 75 -6.02 -8.20 5.13
N HIS A 76 -5.92 -9.52 5.30
CA HIS A 76 -6.62 -10.30 6.31
C HIS A 76 -5.90 -10.27 7.65
#